data_AF-A0A0C2VHX6-F1
#
_entry.id   AF-A0A0C2VHX6-F1
#
_cell.length_a   1.000
_cell.length_b   1.000
_cell.length_c   1.000
_cell.angle_alpha   90.00
_cell.angle_beta   90.00
_cell.angle_gamma   90.00
#
_symmetry.space_group_name_H-M   'P 1'
#
loop_
_entity.id
_entity.type
_entity.pdbx_description
1 polymer ?
#
loop_
_entity_poly.entity_id
_entity_poly.type
_entity_poly.pdbx_seq_one_letter_code
_entity_poly.pdbx_strand_id
1 'polypeptide(L)' 'MRTILFSNGDTVTVKCLSCPLTSGIIQSNGGVITETEYFHAHQDAAYPIEGLIILASKRHIKSMDELSDIEKVDYIN' A
#
# COMPACT_ATOMS: atom_id res chain seq x y z
N MET A 1 -14.79 8.58 -4.50
CA MET A 1 -14.65 7.78 -3.27
C MET A 1 -14.90 6.33 -3.64
N ARG A 2 -14.23 5.38 -2.98
CA ARG A 2 -14.39 3.95 -3.22
C ARG A 2 -14.65 3.26 -1.90
N THR A 3 -15.58 2.33 -1.89
CA THR A 3 -15.89 1.48 -0.73
C THR A 3 -15.30 0.10 -0.99
N ILE A 4 -14.51 -0.40 -0.04
CA ILE A 4 -13.76 -1.65 -0.18
C ILE A 4 -14.10 -2.53 1.01
N LEU A 5 -14.39 -3.80 0.72
CA LEU A 5 -14.56 -4.85 1.71
C LEU A 5 -13.20 -5.53 1.90
N PHE A 6 -12.72 -5.55 3.14
CA PHE A 6 -11.52 -6.27 3.52
C PHE A 6 -11.81 -7.74 3.77
N SER A 7 -10.75 -8.54 3.70
CA SER A 7 -10.83 -9.99 3.94
C SER A 7 -11.26 -10.37 5.35
N ASN A 8 -11.17 -9.45 6.33
CA ASN A 8 -11.69 -9.64 7.69
C ASN A 8 -13.20 -9.30 7.83
N GLY A 9 -13.86 -8.85 6.77
CA GLY A 9 -15.26 -8.43 6.77
C GLY A 9 -15.50 -6.93 7.01
N ASP A 10 -14.45 -6.16 7.34
CA ASP A 10 -14.57 -4.72 7.53
C ASP A 10 -14.78 -4.00 6.21
N THR A 11 -15.53 -2.91 6.24
CA THR A 11 -15.76 -2.07 5.06
C THR A 11 -15.25 -0.67 5.31
N VAL A 12 -14.42 -0.15 4.40
CA VAL A 12 -13.89 1.22 4.49
C VAL A 12 -14.24 2.02 3.24
N THR A 13 -14.58 3.31 3.43
CA THR A 13 -14.81 4.25 2.33
C THR A 13 -13.68 5.27 2.29
N VAL A 14 -12.88 5.24 1.23
CA VAL A 14 -11.66 6.02 1.10
C VAL A 14 -11.54 6.67 -0.28
N LYS A 15 -10.69 7.69 -0.40
CA LYS A 15 -10.33 8.27 -1.72
C LYS A 15 -9.25 7.45 -2.41
N CYS A 16 -8.29 6.93 -1.64
CA CYS A 16 -7.22 6.04 -2.07
C CYS A 16 -7.05 4.96 -0.99
N LEU A 17 -6.94 3.70 -1.39
CA LEU A 17 -6.78 2.58 -0.45
C LEU A 17 -5.38 2.55 0.15
N SER A 18 -4.35 2.77 -0.67
CA SER A 18 -2.96 2.65 -0.25
C SER A 18 -2.54 3.73 0.74
N CYS A 19 -3.11 4.94 0.67
CA CYS A 19 -2.75 6.02 1.60
C CYS A 19 -2.99 5.67 3.09
N PRO A 20 -4.19 5.26 3.52
CA PRO A 20 -4.42 4.88 4.91
C PRO A 20 -3.67 3.61 5.35
N LEU A 21 -3.34 2.70 4.42
CA LEU A 21 -2.48 1.53 4.70
C LEU A 21 -1.04 1.96 4.98
N THR A 22 -0.46 2.76 4.08
CA THR A 22 0.92 3.27 4.21
C THR A 22 1.11 4.27 5.36
N SER A 23 0.05 4.96 5.80
CA SER A 23 0.08 5.82 6.99
C SER A 23 -0.24 5.09 8.30
N GLY A 24 -0.55 3.79 8.26
CA GLY A 24 -0.89 2.98 9.43
C GLY A 24 -2.27 3.27 10.03
N ILE A 25 -3.11 4.06 9.37
CA ILE A 25 -4.51 4.30 9.79
C ILE A 25 -5.34 3.02 9.65
N ILE A 26 -5.03 2.21 8.63
CA ILE A 26 -5.62 0.90 8.40
C ILE A 26 -4.47 -0.11 8.41
N GLN A 27 -4.68 -1.27 9.05
CA GLN A 27 -3.73 -2.37 8.98
C GLN A 27 -4.17 -3.40 7.96
N SER A 28 -3.23 -3.90 7.15
CA SER A 28 -3.44 -5.06 6.31
C SER A 28 -3.48 -6.33 7.15
N ASN A 29 -4.30 -7.30 6.74
CA ASN A 29 -4.15 -8.66 7.23
C ASN A 29 -2.78 -9.19 6.80
N GLY A 30 -1.98 -9.70 7.74
CA GLY A 30 -0.58 -10.06 7.51
C GLY A 30 0.43 -8.92 7.78
N GLY A 31 -0.05 -7.70 7.98
CA GLY A 31 0.77 -6.55 8.39
C GLY A 31 1.75 -6.07 7.33
N VAL A 32 2.71 -5.28 7.80
CA VAL A 32 3.79 -4.71 7.00
C VAL A 32 4.94 -5.70 6.94
N ILE A 33 5.40 -6.00 5.74
CA ILE A 33 6.49 -6.96 5.50
C ILE A 33 7.84 -6.25 5.57
N THR A 34 7.95 -5.10 4.90
CA THR A 34 9.13 -4.25 4.93
C THR A 34 8.75 -2.82 4.53
N GLU A 35 9.57 -1.86 4.93
CA GLU A 35 9.46 -0.47 4.53
C GLU A 35 10.83 0.13 4.27
N THR A 36 10.88 1.04 3.32
CA THR A 36 12.00 1.96 3.10
C THR A 36 11.57 3.37 3.51
N GLU A 37 12.39 4.37 3.19
CA GLU A 37 12.00 5.77 3.34
C GLU A 37 10.77 6.11 2.48
N TYR A 38 10.70 5.58 1.25
CA TYR A 38 9.69 5.99 0.26
C TYR A 38 8.61 4.96 -0.03
N PHE A 39 8.84 3.67 0.29
CA PHE A 39 7.92 2.58 -0.03
C PHE A 39 7.57 1.73 1.18
N HIS A 40 6.46 1.03 1.04
CA HIS A 40 5.88 0.16 2.03
C HIS A 40 5.34 -1.09 1.33
N ALA A 41 5.75 -2.26 1.81
CA ALA A 41 5.30 -3.55 1.30
C ALA A 41 4.40 -4.24 2.32
N HIS A 42 3.22 -4.67 1.88
CA HIS A 42 2.24 -5.38 2.70
C HIS A 42 1.50 -6.43 1.90
N GLN A 43 0.86 -7.37 2.57
CA GLN A 43 -0.05 -8.32 1.91
C GLN A 43 -1.32 -7.60 1.43
N ASP A 44 -1.87 -8.03 0.29
CA ASP A 44 -3.11 -7.46 -0.24
C ASP A 44 -4.27 -7.53 0.79
N ALA A 45 -4.88 -6.39 1.08
CA ALA A 45 -5.89 -6.25 2.11
C ALA A 45 -7.26 -6.88 1.74
N ALA A 46 -7.58 -6.93 0.45
CA ALA A 46 -8.84 -7.47 -0.05
C ALA A 46 -8.74 -8.98 -0.34
N TYR A 47 -7.61 -9.41 -0.90
CA TYR A 47 -7.36 -10.78 -1.34
C TYR A 47 -6.00 -11.27 -0.84
N PRO A 48 -5.90 -11.72 0.43
CA PRO A 48 -4.64 -12.14 1.06
C PRO A 48 -4.17 -13.51 0.53
N ILE A 49 -3.84 -13.58 -0.76
CA ILE A 49 -3.24 -14.75 -1.39
C ILE A 49 -1.81 -14.89 -0.85
N GLU A 50 -1.41 -16.11 -0.50
CA GLU A 50 -0.06 -16.38 -0.01
C GLU A 50 0.99 -15.97 -1.05
N GLY A 51 1.94 -15.12 -0.64
CA GLY A 51 2.98 -14.58 -1.52
C GLY A 51 2.58 -13.39 -2.40
N LEU A 52 1.29 -12.99 -2.44
CA LEU A 52 0.86 -11.78 -3.14
C LEU A 52 1.12 -10.54 -2.29
N ILE A 53 2.10 -9.74 -2.71
CA ILE A 53 2.54 -8.53 -1.99
C ILE A 53 2.24 -7.28 -2.81
N ILE A 54 1.72 -6.26 -2.13
CA ILE A 54 1.52 -4.91 -2.66
C ILE A 54 2.69 -4.05 -2.19
N LEU A 55 3.44 -3.52 -3.14
CA LEU A 55 4.41 -2.45 -2.93
C LEU A 55 3.74 -1.11 -3.25
N ALA A 56 3.61 -0.24 -2.25
CA ALA A 56 2.99 1.07 -2.39
C ALA A 56 3.98 2.17 -2.00
N SER A 57 3.98 3.27 -2.76
CA SER A 57 4.66 4.49 -2.34
C SER A 57 3.95 5.09 -1.12
N LYS A 58 4.72 5.57 -0.15
CA LYS A 58 4.21 6.28 1.04
C LYS A 58 3.61 7.63 0.66
N ARG A 59 4.23 8.31 -0.32
CA ARG A 59 3.67 9.50 -0.96
C ARG A 59 2.61 9.09 -1.97
N HIS A 60 1.49 9.82 -2.01
CA HIS A 60 0.47 9.59 -3.03
C HIS A 60 0.97 10.03 -4.42
N ILE A 61 0.96 9.09 -5.37
CA ILE A 61 1.24 9.30 -6.79
C ILE A 61 0.17 8.59 -7.63
N LYS A 62 -0.02 9.01 -8.88
CA LYS A 62 -0.95 8.38 -9.82
C LYS A 62 -0.25 7.59 -10.91
N SER A 63 1.00 7.93 -11.23
CA SER A 63 1.85 7.16 -12.14
C SER A 63 3.30 7.09 -11.66
N MET A 64 4.06 6.15 -12.23
CA MET A 64 5.50 6.01 -11.97
C MET A 64 6.32 7.21 -12.45
N ASP A 65 5.78 8.02 -13.38
CA ASP A 65 6.44 9.22 -13.89
C ASP A 65 6.56 10.32 -12.81
N GLU A 66 5.75 10.24 -11.76
CA GLU A 66 5.78 11.18 -10.63
C GLU A 66 6.86 10.84 -9.60
N LEU A 67 7.62 9.76 -9.78
CA LEU A 67 8.74 9.41 -8.91
C LEU A 67 9.93 10.34 -9.18
N SER A 68 10.50 10.89 -8.11
CA SER A 68 11.81 11.53 -8.14
C SER A 68 12.91 10.50 -8.37
N ASP A 69 14.10 10.97 -8.76
CA ASP A 69 15.22 10.06 -9.05
C ASP A 69 15.67 9.26 -7.82
N ILE A 70 15.56 9.84 -6.61
CA ILE A 70 15.86 9.12 -5.37
C ILE A 70 14.81 8.04 -5.05
N GLU A 71 13.53 8.34 -5.26
CA GLU A 71 12.45 7.34 -5.11
C GLU A 71 12.60 6.20 -6.15
N LYS A 72 13.07 6.48 -7.37
CA LYS A 72 13.31 5.42 -8.37
C LYS A 72 14.45 4.47 -7.97
N VAL A 73 15.51 5.00 -7.38
CA VAL A 73 16.62 4.16 -6.88
C VAL A 73 16.10 3.30 -5.72
N ASP A 74 15.37 3.90 -4.78
CA ASP A 74 14.80 3.19 -3.64
C ASP A 74 13.78 2.11 -4.05
N TYR A 75 13.04 2.32 -5.14
CA TYR A 75 12.11 1.33 -5.69
C TYR A 75 12.77 0.04 -6.17
N ILE A 76 14.04 0.09 -6.60
CA ILE A 76 14.77 -1.05 -7.18
C ILE A 76 15.68 -1.76 -6.15
N ASN A 77 15.88 -1.15 -4.97
CA ASN A 77 16.79 -1.64 -3.93
C ASN A 77 16.38 -2.98 -3.30
#